data_AF-F3GDX9-F1
#
_entry.id   AF-F3GDX9-F1
#
_cell.length_a   1.000
_cell.length_b   1.000
_cell.length_c   1.000
_cell.angle_alpha   90.00
_cell.angle_beta   90.00
_cell.angle_gamma   90.00
#
_symmetry.space_group_name_H-M   'P 1'
#
loop_
_entity.id
_entity.type
_entity.pdbx_description
1 polymer ?
#
loop_
_entity_poly.entity_id
_entity_poly.type
_entity_poly.pdbx_seq_one_letter_code
_entity_poly.pdbx_strand_id
1 'polypeptide(L)'
;MSLAVVASSLFALPAMAGSEALATAAAADTSVYAIESAKASRTLLLDVAHAGARLVVVGDHGHILFSDDQGSTWSQARVPTRQLLTAVFFVDEQHGWAVGHDAQVLASSDGGKSWNKQFEDLKREAPLLDVW
;
A
#
# COMPACT_ATOMS: atom_id res chain seq x y z
N MET A 1 -41.16 46.95 59.24
CA MET A 1 -40.87 45.60 58.71
C MET A 1 -39.62 45.71 57.86
N SER A 2 -38.49 45.07 58.20
CA SER A 2 -38.24 43.62 58.34
C SER A 2 -38.06 42.95 56.96
N LEU A 3 -37.02 42.13 56.69
CA LEU A 3 -35.96 41.61 57.58
C LEU A 3 -34.67 41.24 56.80
N ALA A 4 -33.56 41.11 57.56
CA ALA A 4 -32.35 40.28 57.39
C ALA A 4 -31.75 39.89 56.01
N VAL A 5 -30.41 39.93 56.00
CA VAL A 5 -29.45 39.38 55.03
C VAL A 5 -29.53 37.84 54.91
N VAL A 6 -29.28 37.32 53.70
CA VAL A 6 -28.53 36.06 53.50
C VAL A 6 -27.49 36.29 52.40
N ALA A 7 -26.25 35.83 52.61
CA ALA A 7 -25.22 35.77 51.57
C ALA A 7 -24.98 34.31 51.17
N SER A 8 -24.79 34.05 49.87
CA SER A 8 -24.56 32.70 49.35
C SER A 8 -23.48 32.70 48.27
N SER A 9 -22.24 32.47 48.68
CA SER A 9 -21.12 32.23 47.78
C SER A 9 -21.27 30.86 47.13
N LEU A 10 -21.33 30.81 45.80
CA LEU A 10 -21.25 29.56 45.03
C LEU A 10 -19.86 29.44 44.40
N PHE A 11 -19.26 28.25 44.55
CA PHE A 11 -17.89 27.99 44.12
C PHE A 11 -17.80 27.87 42.59
N ALA A 12 -16.74 28.44 42.02
CA ALA A 12 -16.35 28.12 40.65
C ALA A 12 -15.73 26.71 40.60
N LEU A 13 -16.30 25.83 39.77
CA LEU A 13 -15.69 24.56 39.43
C LEU A 13 -14.70 24.78 38.27
N PRO A 14 -13.44 24.31 38.35
CA PRO A 14 -12.54 24.34 37.21
C PRO A 14 -13.00 23.32 36.17
N ALA A 15 -13.26 23.78 34.95
CA ALA A 15 -13.51 22.90 33.81
C ALA A 15 -12.21 22.16 33.46
N MET A 16 -12.12 20.88 33.85
CA MET A 16 -10.98 20.02 33.51
C MET A 16 -10.96 19.77 32.01
N ALA A 17 -9.83 20.08 31.38
CA ALA A 17 -9.67 19.96 29.93
C ALA A 17 -9.64 18.48 29.50
N GLY A 18 -10.74 18.03 28.88
CA GLY A 18 -10.78 16.77 28.15
C GLY A 18 -9.94 16.88 26.89
N SER A 19 -8.66 16.54 26.97
CA SER A 19 -7.83 16.34 25.78
C SER A 19 -8.23 15.02 25.14
N GLU A 20 -9.16 15.06 24.19
CA GLU A 20 -9.52 13.90 23.37
C GLU A 20 -8.37 13.55 22.42
N ALA A 21 -7.41 12.79 22.96
CA ALA A 21 -6.36 12.17 22.17
C ALA A 21 -7.01 11.19 21.18
N LEU A 22 -7.12 11.61 19.92
CA LEU A 22 -7.57 10.76 18.82
C LEU A 22 -6.60 9.59 18.67
N ALA A 23 -6.96 8.48 19.30
CA ALA A 23 -6.25 7.22 19.16
C ALA A 23 -6.48 6.68 17.75
N THR A 24 -5.58 7.02 16.83
CA THR A 24 -5.48 6.37 15.53
C THR A 24 -5.23 4.89 15.75
N ALA A 25 -6.30 4.10 15.76
CA ALA A 25 -6.24 2.65 15.69
C ALA A 25 -5.56 2.31 14.36
N ALA A 26 -4.31 1.83 14.43
CA ALA A 26 -3.61 1.33 13.26
C ALA A 26 -4.45 0.20 12.66
N ALA A 27 -4.90 0.38 11.41
CA ALA A 27 -5.62 -0.67 10.70
C ALA A 27 -4.71 -1.89 10.58
N ALA A 28 -5.20 -3.05 11.03
CA ALA A 28 -4.42 -4.29 10.94
C ALA A 28 -4.21 -4.68 9.48
N ASP A 29 -3.00 -5.12 9.12
CA ASP A 29 -2.71 -5.59 7.76
C ASP A 29 -3.45 -6.90 7.47
N THR A 30 -4.56 -6.76 6.76
CA THR A 30 -5.31 -7.86 6.14
C THR A 30 -4.78 -8.17 4.73
N SER A 31 -3.67 -7.57 4.31
CA SER A 31 -3.13 -7.71 2.96
C SER A 31 -2.78 -9.17 2.63
N VAL A 32 -3.45 -9.72 1.62
CA VAL A 32 -3.19 -11.07 1.13
C VAL A 32 -1.99 -11.04 0.18
N TYR A 33 -0.80 -11.32 0.71
CA TYR A 33 0.45 -11.32 -0.07
C TYR A 33 0.51 -12.41 -1.14
N ALA A 34 1.22 -12.11 -2.23
CA ALA A 34 1.64 -13.06 -3.25
C ALA A 34 2.38 -14.26 -2.64
N ILE A 35 2.21 -15.44 -3.22
CA ILE A 35 2.88 -16.66 -2.75
C ILE A 35 4.25 -16.77 -3.45
N GLU A 36 5.32 -16.83 -2.65
CA GLU A 36 6.67 -17.10 -3.15
C GLU A 36 6.75 -18.48 -3.82
N SER A 37 7.31 -18.53 -5.02
CA SER A 37 7.30 -19.73 -5.86
C SER A 37 8.57 -19.87 -6.68
N ALA A 38 9.24 -21.02 -6.56
CA ALA A 38 10.35 -21.42 -7.43
C ALA A 38 9.95 -21.61 -8.92
N LYS A 39 8.68 -21.36 -9.27
CA LYS A 39 8.15 -21.35 -10.64
C LYS A 39 7.70 -19.96 -11.11
N ALA A 40 7.83 -18.90 -10.30
CA ALA A 40 7.33 -17.55 -10.63
C ALA A 40 7.90 -17.01 -11.95
N SER A 41 9.19 -17.22 -12.23
CA SER A 41 9.83 -16.88 -13.53
C SER A 41 9.41 -17.77 -14.70
N ARG A 42 8.33 -18.56 -14.56
CA ARG A 42 7.77 -19.48 -15.54
C ARG A 42 6.23 -19.48 -15.55
N THR A 43 5.59 -18.50 -14.91
CA THR A 43 4.14 -18.27 -15.01
C THR A 43 3.82 -17.25 -16.12
N LEU A 44 2.59 -16.75 -16.20
CA LEU A 44 2.26 -15.68 -17.14
C LEU A 44 2.82 -14.34 -16.63
N LEU A 45 3.90 -13.88 -17.25
CA LEU A 45 4.41 -12.51 -17.12
C LEU A 45 3.86 -11.66 -18.27
N LEU A 46 3.43 -10.44 -17.98
CA LEU A 46 2.74 -9.56 -18.94
C LEU A 46 3.57 -8.35 -19.39
N ASP A 47 4.39 -7.78 -18.50
CA ASP A 47 5.11 -6.53 -18.77
C ASP A 47 6.48 -6.46 -18.07
N VAL A 48 7.37 -5.57 -18.55
CA VAL A 48 8.75 -5.38 -18.09
C VAL A 48 9.20 -3.91 -18.13
N ALA A 49 9.66 -3.40 -16.99
CA ALA A 49 10.23 -2.06 -16.84
C ALA A 49 11.70 -2.08 -16.37
N HIS A 50 12.38 -0.96 -16.59
CA HIS A 50 13.73 -0.71 -16.08
C HIS A 50 13.69 0.17 -14.82
N ALA A 51 14.07 -0.38 -13.67
CA ALA A 51 14.39 0.39 -12.47
C ALA A 51 15.89 0.74 -12.52
N GLY A 52 16.24 1.77 -13.31
CA GLY A 52 17.63 2.05 -13.65
C GLY A 52 18.26 0.91 -14.46
N ALA A 53 19.25 0.22 -13.89
CA ALA A 53 19.89 -0.94 -14.52
C ALA A 53 19.16 -2.29 -14.24
N ARG A 54 18.21 -2.32 -13.31
CA ARG A 54 17.44 -3.52 -12.93
C ARG A 54 16.25 -3.72 -13.86
N LEU A 55 15.99 -4.97 -14.24
CA LEU A 55 14.72 -5.36 -14.85
C LEU A 55 13.71 -5.68 -13.74
N VAL A 56 12.47 -5.21 -13.90
CA VAL A 56 11.32 -5.57 -13.06
C VAL A 56 10.20 -6.06 -13.96
N VAL A 57 9.65 -7.25 -13.69
CA VAL A 57 8.57 -7.89 -14.47
C VAL A 57 7.35 -8.14 -13.59
N VAL A 58 6.15 -8.07 -14.18
CA VAL A 58 4.88 -8.30 -13.47
C VAL A 58 4.00 -9.34 -14.19
N GLY A 59 3.12 -10.01 -13.44
CA GLY A 59 2.30 -11.08 -13.99
C GLY A 59 1.24 -11.67 -13.04
N ASP A 60 0.95 -12.95 -13.23
CA ASP A 60 -0.12 -13.67 -12.51
C ASP A 60 0.15 -13.86 -11.01
N HIS A 61 -0.90 -14.18 -10.24
CA HIS A 61 -0.84 -14.44 -8.79
C HIS A 61 -0.19 -13.33 -7.93
N GLY A 62 -0.18 -12.08 -8.40
CA GLY A 62 0.52 -10.96 -7.77
C GLY A 62 2.04 -11.06 -7.88
N HIS A 63 2.58 -11.83 -8.83
CA HIS A 63 4.01 -12.00 -9.02
C HIS A 63 4.60 -10.74 -9.63
N ILE A 64 5.51 -10.14 -8.87
CA ILE A 64 6.51 -9.21 -9.37
C ILE A 64 7.87 -9.88 -9.15
N LEU A 65 8.72 -9.89 -10.18
CA LEU A 65 10.11 -10.36 -10.05
C LEU A 65 11.07 -9.28 -10.51
N PHE A 66 12.28 -9.30 -9.98
CA PHE A 66 13.35 -8.42 -10.40
C PHE A 66 14.66 -9.16 -10.68
N SER A 67 15.48 -8.57 -11.53
CA SER A 67 16.81 -9.05 -11.91
C SER A 67 17.82 -7.91 -11.93
N ASP A 68 18.89 -8.05 -11.15
CA ASP A 68 20.06 -7.16 -11.15
C ASP A 68 21.16 -7.61 -12.14
N ASP A 69 20.92 -8.67 -12.91
CA ASP A 69 21.89 -9.33 -13.82
C ASP A 69 21.34 -9.52 -15.26
N GLN A 70 20.53 -8.55 -15.72
CA GLN A 70 19.95 -8.47 -17.08
C GLN A 70 19.10 -9.70 -17.46
N GLY A 71 18.39 -10.27 -16.49
CA GLY A 71 17.47 -11.38 -16.66
C GLY A 71 18.10 -12.78 -16.54
N SER A 72 19.37 -12.87 -16.12
CA SER A 72 20.09 -14.14 -15.96
C SER A 72 19.60 -14.93 -14.74
N THR A 73 19.30 -14.24 -13.65
CA THR A 73 18.60 -14.74 -12.46
C THR A 73 17.48 -13.79 -12.05
N TRP A 74 16.48 -14.33 -11.33
CA TRP A 74 15.27 -13.60 -10.95
C TRP A 74 14.94 -13.85 -9.48
N SER A 75 14.68 -12.78 -8.75
CA SER A 75 14.18 -12.80 -7.38
C SER A 75 12.73 -12.34 -7.36
N GLN A 76 11.85 -13.06 -6.67
CA GLN A 76 10.46 -12.64 -6.49
C GLN A 76 10.37 -11.57 -5.39
N ALA A 77 9.64 -10.49 -5.66
CA ALA A 77 9.41 -9.40 -4.70
C ALA A 77 8.30 -9.77 -3.69
N ARG A 78 8.30 -9.09 -2.53
CA ARG A 78 7.19 -9.20 -1.57
C ARG A 78 6.08 -8.22 -1.95
N VAL A 79 4.92 -8.76 -2.37
CA VAL A 79 3.83 -8.01 -3.00
C VAL A 79 2.50 -8.21 -2.23
N PRO A 80 1.77 -7.14 -1.84
CA PRO A 80 0.58 -7.20 -0.97
C PRO A 80 -0.75 -7.49 -1.70
N THR A 81 -0.69 -8.23 -2.81
CA THR A 81 -1.88 -8.74 -3.53
C THR A 81 -1.59 -10.10 -4.17
N ARG A 82 -2.65 -10.78 -4.63
CA ARG A 82 -2.58 -11.99 -5.48
C ARG A 82 -3.23 -11.80 -6.85
N GLN A 83 -3.70 -10.60 -7.18
CA GLN A 83 -4.34 -10.35 -8.46
C GLN A 83 -3.35 -10.29 -9.61
N LEU A 84 -3.85 -10.52 -10.82
CA LEU A 84 -3.08 -10.37 -12.06
C LEU A 84 -2.62 -8.91 -12.20
N LEU A 85 -1.32 -8.71 -12.23
CA LEU A 85 -0.70 -7.42 -12.54
C LEU A 85 -0.41 -7.35 -14.04
N THR A 86 -0.73 -6.21 -14.63
CA THR A 86 -0.86 -6.02 -16.09
C THR A 86 0.23 -5.16 -16.68
N ALA A 87 0.66 -4.12 -15.97
CA ALA A 87 1.68 -3.17 -16.40
C ALA A 87 2.50 -2.63 -15.22
N VAL A 88 3.73 -2.21 -15.48
CA VAL A 88 4.68 -1.67 -14.50
C VAL A 88 5.49 -0.52 -15.10
N PHE A 89 5.72 0.53 -14.32
CA PHE A 89 6.49 1.69 -14.75
C PHE A 89 7.38 2.22 -13.63
N PHE A 90 8.51 2.84 -13.99
CA PHE A 90 9.48 3.43 -13.06
C PHE A 90 9.88 4.83 -13.55
N VAL A 91 9.78 5.83 -12.67
CA VAL A 91 10.20 7.21 -12.96
C VAL A 91 11.68 7.44 -12.70
N ASP A 92 12.28 6.63 -11.82
CA ASP A 92 13.71 6.61 -11.51
C ASP A 92 14.13 5.19 -11.05
N GLU A 93 15.37 5.02 -10.58
CA GLU A 93 15.92 3.72 -10.18
C GLU A 93 15.32 3.13 -8.89
N GLN A 94 14.53 3.91 -8.13
CA GLN A 94 13.90 3.51 -6.87
C GLN A 94 12.36 3.52 -6.95
N HIS A 95 11.77 4.53 -7.57
CA HIS A 95 10.33 4.79 -7.54
C HIS A 95 9.61 4.26 -8.78
N GLY A 96 8.59 3.43 -8.55
CA GLY A 96 7.78 2.85 -9.61
C GLY A 96 6.41 2.39 -9.14
N TRP A 97 5.52 2.15 -10.11
CA TRP A 97 4.14 1.76 -9.92
C TRP A 97 3.84 0.48 -10.71
N ALA A 98 2.97 -0.36 -10.15
CA ALA A 98 2.45 -1.54 -10.82
C ALA A 98 0.93 -1.57 -10.66
N VAL A 99 0.22 -1.91 -11.73
CA VAL A 99 -1.25 -1.89 -11.81
C VAL A 99 -1.80 -3.24 -12.26
N GLY A 100 -3.10 -3.48 -12.08
CA GLY A 100 -3.70 -4.77 -12.41
C GLY A 100 -5.21 -4.87 -12.30
N HIS A 101 -5.69 -6.11 -12.25
CA HIS A 101 -7.06 -6.47 -11.92
C HIS A 101 -7.53 -5.88 -10.59
N ASP A 102 -8.85 -5.79 -10.40
CA ASP A 102 -9.51 -5.22 -9.21
C ASP A 102 -9.03 -3.80 -8.85
N ALA A 103 -8.75 -2.99 -9.87
CA ALA A 103 -8.19 -1.64 -9.74
C ALA A 103 -6.96 -1.56 -8.81
N GLN A 104 -6.13 -2.61 -8.74
CA GLN A 104 -4.91 -2.58 -7.93
C GLN A 104 -3.97 -1.48 -8.40
N VAL A 105 -3.48 -0.68 -7.45
CA VAL A 105 -2.36 0.26 -7.63
C VAL A 105 -1.36 0.00 -6.52
N LEU A 106 -0.15 -0.40 -6.91
CA LEU A 106 0.99 -0.63 -6.02
C LEU A 106 2.07 0.41 -6.31
N ALA A 107 2.86 0.78 -5.30
CA ALA A 107 4.04 1.61 -5.45
C ALA A 107 5.26 1.00 -4.74
N SER A 108 6.43 1.17 -5.35
CA SER A 108 7.74 0.81 -4.79
C SER A 108 8.60 2.07 -4.59
N SER A 109 9.54 2.00 -3.66
CA SER A 109 10.56 3.02 -3.38
C SER A 109 11.94 2.40 -3.12
N ASP A 110 12.19 1.19 -3.63
CA ASP A 110 13.44 0.44 -3.48
C ASP A 110 13.91 -0.27 -4.78
N GLY A 111 13.33 0.16 -5.91
CA GLY A 111 13.57 -0.41 -7.22
C GLY A 111 12.85 -1.75 -7.41
N GLY A 112 11.64 -1.90 -6.87
CA GLY A 112 10.77 -3.06 -7.09
C GLY A 112 11.04 -4.29 -6.22
N LYS A 113 11.86 -4.19 -5.17
CA LYS A 113 12.12 -5.29 -4.21
C LYS A 113 10.95 -5.48 -3.25
N SER A 114 10.32 -4.38 -2.85
CA SER A 114 9.09 -4.37 -2.05
C SER A 114 8.07 -3.38 -2.61
N TRP A 115 6.80 -3.68 -2.33
CA TRP A 115 5.65 -2.97 -2.88
C TRP A 115 4.62 -2.68 -1.80
N ASN A 116 4.07 -1.47 -1.83
CA ASN A 116 3.05 -0.98 -0.91
C ASN A 116 1.77 -0.66 -1.69
N LYS A 117 0.64 -1.20 -1.23
CA LYS A 117 -0.67 -0.95 -1.86
C LYS A 117 -1.10 0.49 -1.64
N GLN A 118 -1.44 1.18 -2.73
CA GLN A 118 -1.97 2.55 -2.71
C GLN A 118 -3.50 2.55 -2.88
N PHE A 119 -4.03 1.64 -3.70
CA PHE A 119 -5.46 1.50 -3.96
C PHE A 119 -5.82 0.07 -4.40
N GLU A 120 -7.04 -0.38 -4.10
CA GLU A 120 -7.69 -1.55 -4.71
C GLU A 120 -9.22 -1.40 -4.61
N ASP A 121 -9.97 -2.07 -5.50
CA ASP A 121 -11.40 -2.25 -5.35
C ASP A 121 -11.85 -3.63 -5.89
N LEU A 122 -11.75 -4.63 -5.00
CA LEU A 122 -12.13 -6.03 -5.23
C LEU A 122 -13.62 -6.24 -5.55
N LYS A 123 -14.44 -5.17 -5.60
CA LYS A 123 -15.87 -5.23 -5.98
C LYS A 123 -16.16 -4.54 -7.31
N ARG A 124 -15.21 -3.76 -7.85
CA ARG A 124 -15.37 -3.12 -9.16
C ARG A 124 -15.09 -4.09 -10.31
N GLU A 125 -14.26 -5.12 -10.07
CA GLU A 125 -13.79 -6.12 -11.06
C GLU A 125 -13.15 -5.51 -12.33
N ALA A 126 -12.87 -4.20 -12.32
CA ALA A 126 -12.30 -3.48 -13.45
C ALA A 126 -10.77 -3.54 -13.39
N PRO A 127 -10.09 -4.07 -14.40
CA PRO A 127 -8.65 -4.02 -14.48
C PRO A 127 -8.17 -2.62 -14.90
N LEU A 128 -7.09 -2.17 -14.27
CA LEU A 128 -6.17 -1.25 -14.90
C LEU A 128 -5.26 -2.07 -15.83
N LEU A 129 -4.98 -1.55 -17.02
CA LEU A 129 -4.30 -2.30 -18.09
C LEU A 129 -2.94 -1.72 -18.50
N ASP A 130 -2.62 -0.50 -18.05
CA ASP A 130 -1.45 0.28 -18.49
C ASP A 130 -1.09 1.35 -17.44
N VAL A 131 0.17 1.79 -17.41
CA VAL A 131 0.70 2.88 -16.56
C VAL A 131 1.96 3.48 -17.20
N TRP A 132 2.05 4.83 -17.24
CA TRP A 132 3.17 5.59 -17.82
C TRP A 132 3.49 6.86 -17.00
#